data_AF-A0A1S3DM00-F1
#
_entry.id   AF-A0A1S3DM00-F1
#
_cell.length_a   1.000
_cell.length_b   1.000
_cell.length_c   1.000
_cell.angle_alpha   90.00
_cell.angle_beta   90.00
_cell.angle_gamma   90.00
#
_symmetry.space_group_name_H-M   'P 1'
#
loop_
_entity.id
_entity.type
_entity.pdbx_description
1 polymer ?
#
loop_
_entity_poly.entity_id
_entity_poly.type
_entity_poly.pdbx_seq_one_letter_code
_entity_poly.pdbx_strand_id
1 'polypeptide(L)'
;MTICTIDVHSRDVVAKLILQKIESSGAFMWQSQLRHRWDKEVGDCFANICDAEFKFDHEYLGCTPRLVITPLTDRCYITLSQSLHLNMGGAPAGPAGTGKTETTKDLGKAIGIMVYVFNCSEQMDYRSCGNIYKGLAQTGAWGCFDEFNRISVEVLSVVAVQVKSVLDSVKMRKSRFNFMGENIKLVTTVGMFITMNPGYAGRAELPENLKALFR
;
A
#
# COMPACT_ATOMS: atom_id res chain seq x y z
N MET A 1 -0.15 20.02 -15.06
CA MET A 1 0.16 19.99 -13.61
C MET A 1 0.66 18.62 -13.14
N THR A 2 0.00 17.50 -13.46
CA THR A 2 0.43 16.13 -13.08
C THR A 2 1.92 15.82 -13.33
N ILE A 3 2.40 16.03 -14.57
CA ILE A 3 3.82 15.80 -14.93
C ILE A 3 4.73 16.79 -14.19
N CYS A 4 4.33 18.07 -14.09
CA CYS A 4 5.09 19.09 -13.39
C CYS A 4 5.35 18.72 -11.92
N THR A 5 4.38 18.10 -11.23
CA THR A 5 4.55 17.64 -9.85
C THR A 5 5.67 16.60 -9.72
N ILE A 6 5.74 15.65 -10.66
CA ILE A 6 6.77 14.60 -10.69
C ILE A 6 8.13 15.19 -11.09
N ASP A 7 8.17 16.12 -12.05
CA ASP A 7 9.40 16.77 -12.49
C ASP A 7 10.04 17.62 -11.39
N VAL A 8 9.23 18.35 -10.62
CA VAL A 8 9.73 19.14 -9.48
C VAL A 8 10.37 18.23 -8.44
N HIS A 9 9.70 17.11 -8.10
CA HIS A 9 10.28 16.12 -7.19
C HIS A 9 11.59 15.53 -7.75
N SER A 10 11.62 15.15 -9.03
CA SER A 10 12.80 14.57 -9.68
C SER A 10 13.98 15.54 -9.69
N ARG A 11 13.74 16.82 -9.97
CA ARG A 11 14.75 17.89 -9.87
C ARG A 11 15.30 17.98 -8.45
N ASP A 12 14.44 17.97 -7.44
CA ASP A 12 14.86 18.08 -6.05
C ASP A 12 15.67 16.85 -5.59
N VAL A 13 15.35 15.65 -6.08
CA VAL A 13 16.14 14.44 -5.87
C VAL A 13 17.52 14.57 -6.52
N VAL A 14 17.58 14.96 -7.79
CA VAL A 14 18.86 15.16 -8.50
C VAL A 14 19.75 16.19 -7.80
N ALA A 15 19.19 17.32 -7.38
CA ALA A 15 19.91 18.34 -6.64
C ALA A 15 20.50 17.80 -5.32
N LYS A 16 19.74 16.97 -4.58
CA LYS A 16 20.22 16.31 -3.35
C LYS A 16 21.36 15.33 -3.63
N LEU A 17 21.26 14.53 -4.69
CA LEU A 17 22.30 13.56 -5.06
C LEU A 17 23.62 14.26 -5.45
N ILE A 18 23.53 15.36 -6.21
CA ILE A 18 24.69 16.19 -6.57
C ILE A 18 25.35 16.79 -5.33
N LEU A 19 24.55 17.40 -4.45
CA LEU A 19 25.06 18.03 -3.23
C LEU A 19 25.79 17.03 -2.32
N GLN A 20 25.27 15.80 -2.25
CA GLN A 20 25.84 14.72 -1.44
C GLN A 20 26.92 13.90 -2.17
N LYS A 21 27.26 14.25 -3.42
CA LYS A 21 28.27 13.56 -4.24
C LYS A 21 28.01 12.06 -4.34
N ILE A 22 26.76 11.68 -4.58
CA ILE A 22 26.38 10.27 -4.76
C ILE A 22 26.80 9.83 -6.16
N GLU A 23 27.76 8.89 -6.23
CA GLU A 23 28.33 8.39 -7.49
C GLU A 23 27.99 6.93 -7.77
N SER A 24 27.41 6.21 -6.81
CA SER A 24 27.09 4.79 -6.92
C SER A 24 25.59 4.55 -6.96
N SER A 25 25.16 3.69 -7.89
CA SER A 25 23.80 3.16 -7.91
C SER A 25 23.48 2.30 -6.68
N GLY A 26 24.48 1.82 -5.94
CA GLY A 26 24.26 1.09 -4.69
C GLY A 26 23.96 2.00 -3.48
N ALA A 27 24.10 3.31 -3.61
CA ALA A 27 23.91 4.23 -2.50
C ALA A 27 22.44 4.27 -2.04
N PHE A 28 22.21 4.24 -0.72
CA PHE A 28 20.86 4.25 -0.14
C PHE A 28 20.02 5.45 -0.62
N MET A 29 20.63 6.63 -0.77
CA MET A 29 19.93 7.83 -1.26
C MET A 29 19.35 7.65 -2.67
N TRP A 30 20.03 6.89 -3.54
CA TRP A 30 19.49 6.50 -4.84
C TRP A 30 18.48 5.36 -4.70
N GLN A 31 18.84 4.30 -3.95
CA GLN A 31 18.04 3.10 -3.77
C GLN A 31 16.68 3.36 -3.11
N SER A 32 16.59 4.34 -2.22
CA SER A 32 15.37 4.78 -1.53
C SER A 32 14.34 5.49 -2.42
N GLN A 33 14.72 5.90 -3.64
CA GLN A 33 13.79 6.51 -4.59
C GLN A 33 12.93 5.43 -5.27
N LEU A 34 11.68 5.73 -5.62
CA LEU A 34 10.90 4.86 -6.49
C LEU A 34 11.37 5.03 -7.94
N ARG A 35 11.81 3.95 -8.58
CA ARG A 35 12.40 3.97 -9.92
C ARG A 35 11.70 3.01 -10.85
N HIS A 36 11.36 3.48 -12.04
CA HIS A 36 10.81 2.62 -13.10
C HIS A 36 11.92 2.10 -14.00
N ARG A 37 11.94 0.80 -14.24
CA ARG A 37 12.90 0.09 -15.10
C ARG A 37 12.13 -0.71 -16.14
N TRP A 38 12.48 -0.52 -17.41
CA TRP A 38 12.03 -1.42 -18.47
C TRP A 38 12.98 -2.62 -18.56
N ASP A 39 12.45 -3.81 -18.37
CA ASP A 39 13.17 -5.07 -18.56
C ASP A 39 13.00 -5.53 -20.01
N LYS A 40 14.09 -5.55 -20.78
CA LYS A 40 14.06 -5.92 -22.20
C LYS A 40 13.87 -7.43 -22.42
N GLU A 41 14.29 -8.27 -21.47
CA GLU A 41 14.20 -9.73 -21.59
C GLU A 41 12.78 -10.19 -21.27
N VAL A 42 12.19 -9.63 -20.21
CA VAL A 42 10.80 -9.89 -19.84
C VAL A 42 9.83 -9.13 -20.75
N GLY A 43 10.24 -8.00 -21.30
CA GLY A 43 9.40 -7.13 -22.13
C GLY A 43 8.36 -6.37 -21.31
N ASP A 44 8.70 -5.95 -20.10
CA ASP A 44 7.76 -5.32 -19.16
C ASP A 44 8.41 -4.25 -18.28
N CYS A 45 7.57 -3.44 -17.62
CA CYS A 45 8.01 -2.39 -16.70
C CYS A 45 7.97 -2.88 -15.25
N PHE A 46 8.98 -2.51 -14.48
CA PHE A 46 9.10 -2.79 -13.06
C PHE A 46 9.31 -1.50 -12.28
N ALA A 47 8.68 -1.42 -11.12
CA ALA A 47 8.91 -0.38 -10.13
C ALA A 47 9.82 -0.94 -9.03
N ASN A 48 11.00 -0.34 -8.87
CA ASN A 48 12.01 -0.73 -7.90
C ASN A 48 12.15 0.35 -6.82
N ILE A 49 12.19 -0.07 -5.55
CA ILE A 49 12.45 0.81 -4.41
C ILE A 49 13.11 0.01 -3.28
N CYS A 50 14.28 0.46 -2.85
CA CYS A 50 15.22 -0.34 -2.08
C CYS A 50 15.43 -1.71 -2.74
N ASP A 51 15.25 -2.79 -2.00
CA ASP A 51 15.26 -4.19 -2.43
C ASP A 51 13.89 -4.72 -2.91
N ALA A 52 12.83 -3.91 -2.84
CA ALA A 52 11.53 -4.28 -3.35
C ALA A 52 11.45 -4.06 -4.87
N GLU A 53 10.89 -5.04 -5.57
CA GLU A 53 10.58 -4.97 -6.99
C GLU A 53 9.11 -5.37 -7.21
N PHE A 54 8.39 -4.56 -7.98
CA PHE A 54 7.01 -4.80 -8.37
C PHE A 54 6.90 -4.75 -9.88
N LYS A 55 6.23 -5.74 -10.46
CA LYS A 55 5.80 -5.66 -11.85
C LYS A 55 4.74 -4.55 -11.95
N PHE A 56 4.85 -3.67 -12.95
CA PHE A 56 3.84 -2.67 -13.22
C PHE A 56 2.57 -3.35 -13.79
N ASP A 57 1.40 -3.06 -13.23
CA ASP A 57 0.18 -3.85 -13.50
C ASP A 57 -0.65 -3.34 -14.69
N HIS A 58 -0.33 -2.14 -15.19
CA HIS A 58 -0.94 -1.53 -16.39
C HIS A 58 -2.45 -1.27 -16.30
N GLU A 59 -3.02 -1.15 -15.09
CA GLU A 59 -4.42 -0.74 -14.96
C GLU A 59 -4.62 0.70 -15.44
N TYR A 60 -5.77 0.97 -16.05
CA TYR A 60 -6.13 2.33 -16.46
C TYR A 60 -6.65 3.14 -15.26
N LEU A 61 -5.86 4.13 -14.83
CA LEU A 61 -6.15 4.95 -13.64
C LEU A 61 -6.65 6.36 -13.99
N GLY A 62 -6.76 6.68 -15.29
CA GLY A 62 -7.12 7.99 -15.79
C GLY A 62 -6.10 9.10 -15.50
N CYS A 63 -6.37 10.30 -16.00
CA CYS A 63 -5.54 11.49 -15.75
C CYS A 63 -5.91 12.15 -14.41
N THR A 64 -5.65 11.46 -13.30
CA THR A 64 -5.91 12.00 -11.96
C THR A 64 -4.74 12.87 -11.46
N PRO A 65 -4.99 13.84 -10.57
CA PRO A 65 -3.92 14.62 -9.94
C PRO A 65 -2.91 13.72 -9.20
N ARG A 66 -1.64 14.12 -9.19
CA ARG A 66 -0.58 13.50 -8.37
C ARG A 66 -0.45 14.21 -7.04
N LEU A 67 -0.15 13.44 -6.00
CA LEU A 67 0.24 13.98 -4.70
C LEU A 67 1.60 14.70 -4.84
N VAL A 68 1.74 15.85 -4.19
CA VAL A 68 3.05 16.51 -4.09
C VAL A 68 3.95 15.64 -3.20
N ILE A 69 5.04 15.15 -3.78
CA ILE A 69 5.94 14.23 -3.10
C ILE A 69 6.89 15.02 -2.20
N THR A 70 6.81 14.74 -0.90
CA THR A 70 7.67 15.34 0.13
C THR A 70 8.59 14.28 0.74
N PRO A 71 9.63 14.65 1.51
CA PRO A 71 10.44 13.68 2.24
C PRO A 71 9.66 12.77 3.20
N LEU A 72 8.47 13.19 3.67
CA LEU A 72 7.60 12.32 4.46
C LEU A 72 6.92 11.27 3.57
N THR A 73 6.46 11.68 2.39
CA THR A 73 5.84 10.81 1.38
C THR A 73 6.86 9.77 0.87
N ASP A 74 8.10 10.16 0.60
CA ASP A 74 9.19 9.24 0.20
C ASP A 74 9.42 8.16 1.26
N ARG A 75 9.51 8.55 2.54
CA ARG A 75 9.66 7.60 3.64
C ARG A 75 8.47 6.65 3.73
N CYS A 76 7.26 7.16 3.51
CA CYS A 76 6.06 6.33 3.49
C CYS A 76 6.08 5.35 2.30
N TYR A 77 6.52 5.76 1.11
CA TYR A 77 6.68 4.86 -0.04
C TYR A 77 7.63 3.72 0.26
N ILE A 78 8.76 3.99 0.91
CA ILE A 78 9.70 2.96 1.35
C ILE A 78 8.97 1.97 2.27
N THR A 79 8.37 2.44 3.37
CA THR A 79 7.72 1.54 4.33
C THR A 79 6.59 0.71 3.72
N LEU A 80 5.72 1.33 2.91
CA LEU A 80 4.61 0.64 2.24
C LEU A 80 5.10 -0.38 1.21
N SER A 81 6.13 -0.05 0.46
CA SER A 81 6.72 -0.98 -0.51
C SER A 81 7.40 -2.15 0.20
N GLN A 82 8.10 -1.88 1.30
CA GLN A 82 8.72 -2.91 2.12
C GLN A 82 7.69 -3.82 2.78
N SER A 83 6.55 -3.29 3.24
CA SER A 83 5.48 -4.10 3.80
C SER A 83 4.93 -5.07 2.75
N LEU A 84 4.68 -4.60 1.52
CA LEU A 84 4.24 -5.44 0.41
C LEU A 84 5.28 -6.50 0.03
N HIS A 85 6.56 -6.13 -0.04
CA HIS A 85 7.66 -7.06 -0.31
C HIS A 85 7.71 -8.21 0.70
N LEU A 86 7.36 -7.93 1.96
CA LEU A 86 7.26 -8.91 3.05
C LEU A 86 5.91 -9.65 3.12
N ASN A 87 4.99 -9.41 2.18
CA ASN A 87 3.61 -9.92 2.18
C ASN A 87 2.83 -9.52 3.45
N MET A 88 3.04 -8.28 3.91
CA MET A 88 2.34 -7.65 5.03
C MET A 88 1.47 -6.49 4.54
N GLY A 89 0.49 -6.09 5.34
CA GLY A 89 -0.26 -4.87 5.08
C GLY A 89 0.54 -3.60 5.44
N GLY A 90 0.15 -2.46 4.86
CA GLY A 90 0.72 -1.15 5.22
C GLY A 90 -0.21 -0.35 6.13
N ALA A 91 0.32 0.31 7.16
CA ALA A 91 -0.45 1.08 8.15
C ALA A 91 0.07 2.52 8.33
N PRO A 92 -0.05 3.39 7.32
CA PRO A 92 0.30 4.79 7.47
C PRO A 92 -0.56 5.43 8.58
N ALA A 93 0.10 6.01 9.58
CA ALA A 93 -0.53 6.61 10.75
C ALA A 93 -0.03 8.04 10.99
N GLY A 94 -0.90 8.89 11.51
CA GLY A 94 -0.60 10.29 11.78
C GLY A 94 -1.86 11.15 11.83
N PRO A 95 -1.74 12.46 12.14
CA PRO A 95 -2.88 13.37 12.27
C PRO A 95 -3.79 13.42 11.03
N ALA A 96 -5.02 13.89 11.21
CA ALA A 96 -5.92 14.14 10.09
C ALA A 96 -5.31 15.16 9.10
N GLY A 97 -5.55 14.96 7.80
CA GLY A 97 -5.06 15.87 6.76
C GLY A 97 -3.59 15.72 6.36
N THR A 98 -2.85 14.73 6.89
CA THR A 98 -1.43 14.49 6.52
C THR A 98 -1.23 13.63 5.27
N GLY A 99 -2.27 13.40 4.47
CA GLY A 99 -2.16 12.73 3.18
C GLY A 99 -1.95 11.21 3.23
N LYS A 100 -2.38 10.53 4.29
CA LYS A 100 -2.17 9.07 4.48
C LYS A 100 -2.80 8.26 3.35
N THR A 101 -4.08 8.48 3.09
CA THR A 101 -4.87 7.80 2.06
C THR A 101 -4.35 8.17 0.67
N GLU A 102 -4.03 9.44 0.47
CA GLU A 102 -3.50 9.99 -0.78
C GLU A 102 -2.13 9.39 -1.10
N THR A 103 -1.29 9.14 -0.09
CA THR A 103 0.03 8.51 -0.26
C THR A 103 -0.12 7.08 -0.74
N THR A 104 -1.00 6.27 -0.14
CA THR A 104 -1.29 4.91 -0.62
C THR A 104 -1.82 4.93 -2.05
N LYS A 105 -2.73 5.85 -2.37
CA LYS A 105 -3.27 6.00 -3.73
C LYS A 105 -2.19 6.39 -4.74
N ASP A 106 -1.30 7.31 -4.39
CA ASP A 106 -0.25 7.78 -5.31
C ASP A 106 0.83 6.70 -5.54
N LEU A 107 1.14 5.89 -4.51
CA LEU A 107 1.98 4.70 -4.65
C LEU A 107 1.34 3.65 -5.58
N GLY A 108 0.06 3.32 -5.38
CA GLY A 108 -0.67 2.41 -6.26
C GLY A 108 -0.66 2.89 -7.72
N LYS A 109 -0.86 4.21 -7.95
CA LYS A 109 -0.70 4.81 -9.29
C LYS A 109 0.70 4.65 -9.86
N ALA A 110 1.72 4.75 -9.03
CA ALA A 110 3.10 4.58 -9.47
C ALA A 110 3.43 3.12 -9.84
N ILE A 111 2.68 2.15 -9.34
CA ILE A 111 2.82 0.71 -9.67
C ILE A 111 1.78 0.27 -10.72
N GLY A 112 0.84 1.14 -11.08
CA GLY A 112 -0.19 0.86 -12.07
C GLY A 112 -1.35 0.01 -11.54
N ILE A 113 -1.62 0.08 -10.23
CA ILE A 113 -2.72 -0.64 -9.56
C ILE A 113 -3.73 0.35 -8.98
N MET A 114 -5.02 0.06 -9.15
CA MET A 114 -6.11 0.83 -8.56
C MET A 114 -6.24 0.57 -7.06
N VAL A 115 -6.29 1.66 -6.30
CA VAL A 115 -6.52 1.65 -4.86
C VAL A 115 -7.95 2.06 -4.58
N TYR A 116 -8.75 1.11 -4.10
CA TYR A 116 -10.11 1.33 -3.61
C TYR A 116 -10.07 1.81 -2.16
N VAL A 117 -10.72 2.94 -1.89
CA VAL A 117 -10.77 3.52 -0.54
C VAL A 117 -12.09 3.15 0.11
N PHE A 118 -12.02 2.60 1.32
CA PHE A 118 -13.16 2.24 2.15
C PHE A 118 -13.14 3.08 3.42
N ASN A 119 -14.09 3.99 3.56
CA ASN A 119 -14.21 4.82 4.77
C ASN A 119 -14.78 3.98 5.90
N CYS A 120 -14.00 3.80 6.96
CA CYS A 120 -14.40 2.97 8.09
C CYS A 120 -15.25 3.75 9.10
N SER A 121 -16.20 3.04 9.69
CA SER A 121 -17.09 3.56 10.72
C SER A 121 -17.42 2.47 11.75
N GLU A 122 -18.04 2.88 12.85
CA GLU A 122 -18.44 1.96 13.94
C GLU A 122 -19.53 0.97 13.49
N GLN A 123 -20.28 1.28 12.42
CA GLN A 123 -21.33 0.42 11.87
C GLN A 123 -20.78 -0.67 10.93
N MET A 124 -19.49 -0.66 10.62
CA MET A 124 -18.88 -1.65 9.74
C MET A 124 -18.79 -3.01 10.45
N ASP A 125 -19.38 -4.05 9.85
CA ASP A 125 -19.36 -5.40 10.39
C ASP A 125 -18.32 -6.30 9.71
N TYR A 126 -17.99 -7.42 10.36
CA TYR A 126 -16.99 -8.37 9.84
C TYR A 126 -17.42 -9.04 8.52
N ARG A 127 -18.73 -9.10 8.23
CA ARG A 127 -19.26 -9.70 7.01
C ARG A 127 -19.00 -8.79 5.81
N SER A 128 -19.25 -7.49 5.97
CA SER A 128 -18.97 -6.46 4.97
C SER A 128 -17.47 -6.38 4.69
N CYS A 129 -16.64 -6.33 5.73
CA CYS A 129 -15.18 -6.42 5.59
C CYS A 129 -14.75 -7.68 4.83
N GLY A 130 -15.28 -8.83 5.22
CA GLY A 130 -15.03 -10.11 4.56
C GLY A 130 -15.35 -10.08 3.07
N ASN A 131 -16.52 -9.56 2.68
CA ASN A 131 -16.90 -9.43 1.28
C ASN A 131 -15.96 -8.50 0.49
N ILE A 132 -15.50 -7.40 1.11
CA ILE A 132 -14.51 -6.50 0.51
C ILE A 132 -13.18 -7.24 0.29
N TYR A 133 -12.64 -7.91 1.32
CA TYR A 133 -11.39 -8.66 1.21
C TYR A 133 -11.47 -9.78 0.18
N LYS A 134 -12.62 -10.46 0.08
CA LYS A 134 -12.91 -11.47 -0.93
C LYS A 134 -12.88 -10.88 -2.34
N GLY A 135 -13.42 -9.67 -2.53
CA GLY A 135 -13.34 -8.94 -3.79
C GLY A 135 -11.90 -8.61 -4.16
N LEU A 136 -11.18 -7.94 -3.24
CA LEU A 136 -9.78 -7.53 -3.42
C LEU A 136 -8.86 -8.72 -3.72
N ALA A 137 -9.01 -9.83 -3.01
CA ALA A 137 -8.19 -11.03 -3.21
C ALA A 137 -8.39 -11.65 -4.60
N GLN A 138 -9.60 -11.59 -5.15
CA GLN A 138 -9.91 -12.18 -6.46
C GLN A 138 -9.51 -11.29 -7.63
N THR A 139 -9.48 -9.96 -7.43
CA THR A 139 -9.07 -9.00 -8.46
C THR A 139 -7.59 -8.70 -8.43
N GLY A 140 -6.94 -8.78 -7.26
CA GLY A 140 -5.57 -8.33 -7.08
C GLY A 140 -5.45 -6.82 -6.82
N ALA A 141 -6.58 -6.13 -6.69
CA ALA A 141 -6.60 -4.70 -6.43
C ALA A 141 -6.16 -4.37 -5.00
N TRP A 142 -5.87 -3.10 -4.76
CA TRP A 142 -5.47 -2.62 -3.45
C TRP A 142 -6.66 -2.02 -2.70
N GLY A 143 -6.77 -2.34 -1.41
CA GLY A 143 -7.77 -1.75 -0.51
C GLY A 143 -7.10 -0.84 0.51
N CYS A 144 -7.52 0.42 0.58
CA CYS A 144 -7.13 1.36 1.62
C CYS A 144 -8.32 1.64 2.54
N PHE A 145 -8.25 1.12 3.76
CA PHE A 145 -9.29 1.26 4.77
C PHE A 145 -9.00 2.53 5.58
N ASP A 146 -9.67 3.60 5.20
CA ASP A 146 -9.47 4.91 5.80
C ASP A 146 -10.10 4.96 7.18
N GLU A 147 -9.39 5.52 8.15
CA GLU A 147 -9.85 5.67 9.52
C GLU A 147 -10.20 4.33 10.18
N PHE A 148 -9.42 3.29 9.89
CA PHE A 148 -9.66 1.90 10.27
C PHE A 148 -9.89 1.69 11.77
N ASN A 149 -9.27 2.52 12.60
CA ASN A 149 -9.46 2.53 14.05
C ASN A 149 -10.83 3.08 14.52
N ARG A 150 -11.78 3.35 13.61
CA ARG A 150 -13.21 3.57 13.93
C ARG A 150 -14.03 2.29 14.02
N ILE A 151 -13.50 1.16 13.54
CA ILE A 151 -14.19 -0.12 13.65
C ILE A 151 -14.13 -0.57 15.12
N SER A 152 -15.21 -1.18 15.61
CA SER A 152 -15.25 -1.69 16.98
C SER A 152 -14.21 -2.79 17.21
N VAL A 153 -13.67 -2.86 18.43
CA VAL A 153 -12.62 -3.82 18.81
C VAL A 153 -13.06 -5.28 18.58
N GLU A 154 -14.34 -5.57 18.83
CA GLU A 154 -14.94 -6.89 18.61
C GLU A 154 -14.87 -7.30 17.13
N VAL A 155 -15.19 -6.37 16.23
CA VAL A 155 -15.11 -6.61 14.77
C VAL A 155 -13.66 -6.70 14.32
N LEU A 156 -12.77 -5.82 14.82
CA LEU A 156 -11.33 -5.84 14.49
C LEU A 156 -10.68 -7.19 14.81
N SER A 157 -11.12 -7.87 15.88
CA SER A 157 -10.61 -9.19 16.26
C SER A 157 -10.91 -10.26 15.21
N VAL A 158 -12.10 -10.23 14.60
CA VAL A 158 -12.47 -11.13 13.49
C VAL A 158 -11.77 -10.73 12.19
N VAL A 159 -11.69 -9.42 11.93
CA VAL A 159 -11.01 -8.86 10.75
C VAL A 159 -9.53 -9.25 10.73
N ALA A 160 -8.86 -9.34 11.87
CA ALA A 160 -7.47 -9.82 11.95
C ALA A 160 -7.31 -11.23 11.35
N VAL A 161 -8.25 -12.14 11.61
CA VAL A 161 -8.24 -13.50 11.04
C VAL A 161 -8.48 -13.46 9.53
N GLN A 162 -9.37 -12.59 9.06
CA GLN A 162 -9.66 -12.42 7.64
C GLN A 162 -8.43 -11.88 6.88
N VAL A 163 -7.84 -10.78 7.35
CA VAL A 163 -6.63 -10.19 6.75
C VAL A 163 -5.49 -11.21 6.73
N LYS A 164 -5.25 -11.87 7.87
CA LYS A 164 -4.21 -12.91 7.98
C LYS A 164 -4.40 -14.04 6.98
N SER A 165 -5.65 -14.50 6.78
CA SER A 165 -5.97 -15.57 5.82
C SER A 165 -5.57 -15.20 4.39
N VAL A 166 -5.79 -13.94 3.98
CA VAL A 166 -5.37 -13.45 2.66
C VAL A 166 -3.85 -13.33 2.58
N LEU A 167 -3.22 -12.64 3.54
CA LEU A 167 -1.76 -12.41 3.54
C LEU A 167 -0.96 -13.72 3.59
N ASP A 168 -1.37 -14.68 4.41
CA ASP A 168 -0.74 -16.01 4.48
C ASP A 168 -0.88 -16.75 3.14
N SER A 169 -2.02 -16.62 2.47
CA SER A 169 -2.26 -17.27 1.18
C SER A 169 -1.41 -16.64 0.06
N VAL A 170 -1.19 -15.32 0.11
CA VAL A 170 -0.26 -14.60 -0.78
C VAL A 170 1.18 -15.05 -0.52
N LYS A 171 1.59 -15.10 0.76
CA LYS A 171 2.93 -15.57 1.16
C LYS A 171 3.21 -17.00 0.72
N MET A 172 2.19 -17.87 0.79
CA MET A 172 2.26 -19.26 0.30
C MET A 172 2.12 -19.38 -1.24
N ARG A 173 1.95 -18.27 -1.96
CA ARG A 173 1.76 -18.21 -3.42
C ARG A 173 0.65 -19.14 -3.93
N LYS A 174 -0.45 -19.21 -3.19
CA LYS A 174 -1.62 -20.01 -3.59
C LYS A 174 -2.33 -19.36 -4.78
N SER A 175 -2.88 -20.17 -5.68
CA SER A 175 -3.79 -19.69 -6.74
C SER A 175 -5.25 -19.63 -6.28
N ARG A 176 -5.60 -20.39 -5.25
CA ARG A 176 -6.92 -20.44 -4.60
C ARG A 176 -6.78 -20.75 -3.12
N PHE A 177 -7.72 -20.30 -2.31
CA PHE A 177 -7.74 -20.58 -0.87
C PHE A 177 -9.16 -20.56 -0.31
N ASN A 178 -9.38 -21.25 0.80
CA ASN A 178 -10.63 -21.18 1.54
C ASN A 178 -10.65 -19.89 2.36
N PHE A 179 -11.57 -19.00 2.02
CA PHE A 179 -11.83 -17.76 2.72
C PHE A 179 -13.29 -17.74 3.17
N MET A 180 -13.51 -17.69 4.48
CA MET A 180 -14.84 -17.67 5.10
C MET A 180 -15.76 -18.83 4.65
N GLY A 181 -15.19 -20.02 4.43
CA GLY A 181 -15.94 -21.21 4.02
C GLY A 181 -16.08 -21.40 2.51
N GLU A 182 -15.58 -20.46 1.71
CA GLU A 182 -15.64 -20.51 0.26
C GLU A 182 -14.26 -20.61 -0.39
N ASN A 183 -14.10 -21.48 -1.38
CA ASN A 183 -12.84 -21.61 -2.11
C ASN A 183 -12.76 -20.58 -3.25
N ILE A 184 -12.04 -19.48 -3.04
CA ILE A 184 -11.95 -18.35 -3.98
C ILE A 184 -10.60 -18.32 -4.72
N LYS A 185 -10.57 -17.64 -5.87
CA LYS A 185 -9.32 -17.32 -6.58
C LYS A 185 -8.49 -16.32 -5.76
N LEU A 186 -7.17 -16.42 -5.85
CA LEU A 186 -6.24 -15.42 -5.33
C LEU A 186 -5.40 -14.85 -6.47
N VAL A 187 -5.33 -13.52 -6.53
CA VAL A 187 -4.37 -12.77 -7.34
C VAL A 187 -3.38 -12.13 -6.38
N THR A 188 -2.10 -12.47 -6.51
CA THR A 188 -1.06 -12.15 -5.52
C THR A 188 -0.67 -10.69 -5.46
N THR A 189 -1.15 -9.86 -6.39
CA THR A 189 -0.95 -8.40 -6.38
C THR A 189 -1.79 -7.69 -5.32
N VAL A 190 -2.75 -8.39 -4.68
CA VAL A 190 -3.62 -7.82 -3.63
C VAL A 190 -2.80 -7.15 -2.52
N GLY A 191 -3.16 -5.90 -2.22
CA GLY A 191 -2.55 -5.08 -1.19
C GLY A 191 -3.60 -4.61 -0.19
N MET A 192 -3.27 -4.68 1.11
CA MET A 192 -4.16 -4.22 2.18
C MET A 192 -3.48 -3.10 2.97
N PHE A 193 -4.15 -1.96 3.03
CA PHE A 193 -3.66 -0.76 3.69
C PHE A 193 -4.69 -0.23 4.67
N ILE A 194 -4.26 0.23 5.82
CA ILE A 194 -5.12 0.87 6.82
C ILE A 194 -4.59 2.25 7.14
N THR A 195 -5.45 3.23 7.35
CA THR A 195 -5.00 4.52 7.89
C THR A 195 -5.47 4.68 9.32
N MET A 196 -4.63 5.29 10.14
CA MET A 196 -4.95 5.53 11.55
C MET A 196 -4.71 6.98 11.94
N ASN A 197 -5.66 7.51 12.72
CA ASN A 197 -5.55 8.78 13.41
C ASN A 197 -5.40 8.49 14.91
N PRO A 198 -4.19 8.26 15.44
CA PRO A 198 -3.99 8.02 16.87
C PRO A 198 -4.32 9.26 17.70
N GLY A 199 -4.82 9.07 18.92
CA GLY A 199 -5.06 10.14 19.90
C GLY A 199 -6.36 10.93 19.74
N TYR A 200 -7.20 10.61 18.75
CA TYR A 200 -8.56 11.19 18.64
C TYR A 200 -9.57 10.39 19.49
N ALA A 201 -10.56 11.08 20.06
CA ALA A 201 -11.67 10.44 20.76
C ALA A 201 -12.47 9.52 19.82
N GLY A 202 -12.98 8.40 20.35
CA GLY A 202 -13.71 7.40 19.57
C GLY A 202 -12.83 6.53 18.67
N ARG A 203 -11.53 6.42 18.97
CA ARG A 203 -10.59 5.58 18.21
C ARG A 203 -10.16 4.38 19.02
N ALA A 204 -10.40 3.19 18.48
CA ALA A 204 -9.97 1.94 19.07
C ALA A 204 -8.45 1.77 18.97
N GLU A 205 -7.85 1.15 19.98
CA GLU A 205 -6.51 0.60 19.83
C GLU A 205 -6.61 -0.70 19.01
N LEU A 206 -5.69 -0.90 18.06
CA LEU A 206 -5.69 -2.13 17.28
C LEU A 206 -5.30 -3.32 18.17
N PRO A 207 -6.00 -4.46 18.09
CA PRO A 207 -5.57 -5.70 18.71
C PRO A 207 -4.13 -6.10 18.29
N GLU A 208 -3.35 -6.70 19.20
CA GLU A 208 -1.95 -7.08 18.94
C GLU A 208 -1.78 -8.04 17.75
N ASN A 209 -2.70 -9.00 17.62
CA ASN A 209 -2.71 -9.93 16.49
C ASN A 209 -2.92 -9.23 15.14
N LEU A 210 -3.62 -8.09 15.13
CA LEU A 210 -3.83 -7.26 13.94
C LEU A 210 -2.61 -6.37 13.70
N LYS A 211 -2.07 -5.71 14.74
CA LYS A 211 -0.84 -4.91 14.64
C LYS A 211 0.31 -5.70 14.00
N ALA A 212 0.45 -6.98 14.34
CA ALA A 212 1.46 -7.87 13.79
C ALA A 212 1.36 -8.12 12.27
N LEU A 213 0.20 -7.82 11.64
CA LEU A 213 -0.02 -8.02 10.20
C LEU A 213 0.34 -6.78 9.37
N PHE A 214 0.54 -5.63 10.02
CA PHE A 214 0.77 -4.36 9.35
C PHE A 214 2.11 -3.72 9.75
N ARG A 215 2.63 -2.84 8.90
CA ARG A 215 3.86 -2.06 9.13
C ARG A 215 3.63 -0.56 8.96
#